data_AF-A0A6N7XCH1-F1
#
_entry.id   AF-A0A6N7XCH1-F1
#
_cell.length_a   1.000
_cell.length_b   1.000
_cell.length_c   1.000
_cell.angle_alpha   90.00
_cell.angle_beta   90.00
_cell.angle_gamma   90.00
#
_symmetry.space_group_name_H-M   'P 1'
#
loop_
_entity.id
_entity.type
_entity.pdbx_description
1 polymer ?
#
loop_
_entity_poly.entity_id
_entity_poly.type
_entity_poly.pdbx_seq_one_letter_code
_entity_poly.pdbx_strand_id
1 'polypeptide(L)'
;MDERDLILRLAGGALATAIVLGVVFQVCELLGPVARAVACAVGLVAMVAFPLGEMRAILGPTARPGRGSWATMVALLVTLGIPMVVLGMQGRLDGGTAAVLALLPGVALLATLGRGLRG
;
A
#
# COMPACT_ATOMS: atom_id res chain seq x y z
N MET A 1 -22.29 -11.10 -0.35
CA MET A 1 -21.33 -10.63 -1.36
C MET A 1 -20.53 -11.85 -1.76
N ASP A 2 -20.63 -12.25 -3.02
CA ASP A 2 -20.00 -13.48 -3.48
C ASP A 2 -18.47 -13.33 -3.48
N GLU A 3 -17.73 -14.42 -3.32
CA GLU A 3 -16.26 -14.41 -3.25
C GLU A 3 -15.63 -13.69 -4.46
N ARG A 4 -16.26 -13.82 -5.63
CA ARG A 4 -15.88 -13.13 -6.87
C ARG A 4 -16.00 -11.61 -6.76
N ASP A 5 -17.09 -11.10 -6.20
CA ASP A 5 -17.29 -9.66 -6.03
C ASP A 5 -16.27 -9.07 -5.06
N LEU A 6 -15.93 -9.81 -4.00
CA LEU A 6 -14.89 -9.40 -3.05
C LEU A 6 -13.53 -9.31 -3.73
N ILE A 7 -13.14 -10.32 -4.49
CA ILE A 7 -11.87 -10.35 -5.23
C ILE A 7 -11.82 -9.24 -6.28
N LEU A 8 -12.89 -9.03 -7.05
CA LEU A 8 -12.99 -7.95 -8.04
C LEU A 8 -12.85 -6.58 -7.40
N ARG A 9 -13.45 -6.37 -6.22
CA ARG A 9 -13.39 -5.11 -5.50
C ARG A 9 -12.02 -4.85 -4.90
N LEU A 10 -11.37 -5.89 -4.34
CA LEU A 10 -9.98 -5.85 -3.86
C LEU A 10 -9.00 -5.57 -4.99
N ALA A 11 -9.12 -6.31 -6.10
CA ALA A 11 -8.27 -6.15 -7.28
C ALA A 11 -8.47 -4.77 -7.91
N GLY A 12 -9.72 -4.31 -8.02
CA GLY A 12 -10.06 -2.97 -8.52
C GLY A 12 -9.52 -1.86 -7.63
N GLY A 13 -9.65 -1.99 -6.30
CA GLY A 13 -9.11 -1.04 -5.33
C GLY A 13 -7.58 -0.99 -5.37
N ALA A 14 -6.91 -2.14 -5.44
CA ALA A 14 -5.47 -2.23 -5.59
C ALA A 14 -5.00 -1.60 -6.91
N LEU A 15 -5.68 -1.89 -8.03
CA LEU A 15 -5.34 -1.37 -9.34
C LEU A 15 -5.54 0.16 -9.40
N ALA A 16 -6.65 0.67 -8.90
CA ALA A 16 -6.92 2.11 -8.82
C ALA A 16 -5.85 2.82 -7.98
N THR A 17 -5.52 2.25 -6.82
CA THR A 17 -4.48 2.78 -5.93
C THR A 17 -3.11 2.76 -6.60
N ALA A 18 -2.78 1.69 -7.34
CA ALA A 18 -1.55 1.58 -8.12
C ALA A 18 -1.42 2.67 -9.17
N ILE A 19 -2.50 2.91 -9.94
CA ILE A 19 -2.54 3.91 -10.99
C ILE A 19 -2.37 5.31 -10.39
N VAL A 20 -3.12 5.63 -9.32
CA VAL A 20 -3.04 6.93 -8.65
C VAL A 20 -1.62 7.18 -8.11
N LEU A 21 -1.04 6.22 -7.41
CA LEU A 21 0.34 6.32 -6.90
C LEU A 21 1.36 6.47 -8.03
N GLY A 22 1.23 5.67 -9.08
CA GLY A 22 2.12 5.72 -10.23
C GLY A 22 2.11 7.09 -10.90
N VAL A 23 0.92 7.63 -11.17
CA VAL A 23 0.76 8.97 -11.75
C VAL A 23 1.30 10.04 -10.81
N VAL A 24 0.98 9.99 -9.51
CA VAL A 24 1.47 10.98 -8.53
C VAL A 24 2.99 10.98 -8.48
N PHE A 25 3.63 9.82 -8.39
CA PHE A 25 5.10 9.73 -8.37
C PHE A 25 5.72 10.25 -9.67
N GLN A 26 5.15 9.87 -10.82
CA GLN A 26 5.67 10.25 -12.13
C GLN A 26 5.55 11.76 -12.38
N VAL A 27 4.44 12.38 -11.96
CA VAL A 27 4.26 13.83 -12.04
C VAL A 27 5.19 14.54 -11.05
N CYS A 28 5.28 14.05 -9.81
CA CYS A 28 6.11 14.65 -8.77
C CYS A 28 7.62 14.55 -9.06
N GLU A 29 8.05 13.51 -9.78
CA GLU A 29 9.45 13.35 -10.18
C GLU A 29 9.93 14.49 -11.10
N LEU A 30 9.03 14.99 -11.95
CA LEU A 30 9.25 16.08 -12.90
C LEU A 30 9.21 17.49 -12.26
N LEU A 31 8.57 17.62 -11.10
CA LEU A 31 8.33 18.91 -10.43
C LEU A 31 9.42 19.31 -9.41
N GLY A 32 10.39 18.42 -9.17
CA GLY A 32 11.54 18.69 -8.29
C GLY A 32 11.43 18.10 -6.87
N PRO A 33 12.38 18.43 -5.98
CA PRO A 33 12.61 17.69 -4.73
C PRO A 33 11.47 17.80 -3.71
N VAL A 34 10.80 18.95 -3.63
CA VAL A 34 9.65 19.13 -2.72
C VAL A 34 8.47 18.26 -3.15
N ALA A 35 8.18 18.19 -4.45
CA ALA A 35 7.12 17.33 -4.98
C ALA A 35 7.43 15.85 -4.75
N ARG A 36 8.69 15.43 -4.92
CA ARG A 36 9.15 14.06 -4.60
C ARG A 36 8.92 13.70 -3.13
N ALA A 37 9.21 14.63 -2.21
CA ALA A 37 8.96 14.42 -0.79
C ALA A 37 7.47 14.24 -0.49
N VAL A 38 6.59 15.02 -1.14
CA VAL A 38 5.13 14.87 -1.02
C VAL A 38 4.68 13.51 -1.56
N ALA A 39 5.17 13.08 -2.72
CA ALA A 39 4.85 11.76 -3.28
C ALA A 39 5.29 10.63 -2.32
N CYS A 40 6.49 10.73 -1.75
CA CYS A 40 6.98 9.78 -0.75
C CYS A 40 6.08 9.71 0.49
N ALA A 41 5.66 10.85 1.01
CA ALA A 41 4.74 10.91 2.15
C ALA A 41 3.38 10.26 1.82
N VAL A 42 2.82 10.55 0.64
CA VAL A 42 1.57 9.94 0.16
C VAL A 42 1.72 8.43 0.04
N GLY A 43 2.86 7.94 -0.48
CA GLY A 43 3.10 6.51 -0.62
C GLY A 43 3.23 5.77 0.71
N LEU A 44 3.91 6.35 1.69
CA LEU A 44 3.96 5.80 3.05
C LEU A 44 2.57 5.75 3.70
N VAL A 45 1.75 6.78 3.51
CA VAL A 45 0.37 6.79 3.99
C VAL A 45 -0.44 5.69 3.30
N ALA A 46 -0.29 5.52 1.99
CA ALA A 46 -1.00 4.48 1.24
C ALA A 46 -0.61 3.06 1.67
N MET A 47 0.67 2.80 1.99
CA MET A 47 1.15 1.52 2.55
C MET A 47 0.41 1.09 3.81
N VAL A 48 -0.15 2.03 4.56
CA VAL A 48 -0.86 1.80 5.82
C VAL A 48 -2.37 1.88 5.62
N ALA A 49 -2.84 2.92 4.95
CA ALA A 49 -4.26 3.21 4.78
C ALA A 49 -4.96 2.16 3.91
N PHE A 50 -4.31 1.69 2.85
CA PHE A 50 -4.87 0.66 1.97
C PHE A 50 -5.14 -0.66 2.72
N PRO A 51 -4.14 -1.30 3.37
CA PRO A 51 -4.38 -2.54 4.13
C PRO A 51 -5.46 -2.38 5.21
N LEU A 52 -5.47 -1.27 5.94
CA LEU A 52 -6.45 -1.01 6.99
C LEU A 52 -7.86 -0.79 6.42
N GLY A 53 -7.96 -0.09 5.29
CA GLY A 53 -9.22 0.12 4.57
C GLY A 53 -9.81 -1.20 4.11
N GLU A 54 -9.01 -2.04 3.45
CA GLU A 54 -9.44 -3.37 2.98
C GLU A 54 -9.81 -4.29 4.15
N MET A 55 -9.02 -4.29 5.22
CA MET A 55 -9.33 -5.07 6.42
C MET A 55 -10.68 -4.64 7.04
N ARG A 56 -10.96 -3.34 7.13
CA ARG A 56 -12.25 -2.83 7.64
C ARG A 56 -13.40 -3.08 6.67
N ALA A 57 -13.14 -3.11 5.36
CA ALA A 57 -14.15 -3.46 4.36
C ALA A 57 -14.56 -4.94 4.47
N ILE A 58 -13.62 -5.83 4.81
CA ILE A 58 -13.86 -7.27 4.94
C ILE A 58 -14.41 -7.66 6.32
N LEU A 59 -13.77 -7.20 7.39
CA LEU A 59 -14.05 -7.63 8.78
C LEU A 59 -14.97 -6.67 9.55
N GLY A 60 -15.38 -5.56 8.92
CA GLY A 60 -16.22 -4.54 9.52
C GLY A 60 -15.45 -3.32 10.06
N PRO A 61 -16.14 -2.18 10.27
CA PRO A 61 -15.51 -0.88 10.54
C PRO A 61 -14.76 -0.80 11.87
N THR A 62 -15.08 -1.67 12.84
CA THR A 62 -14.42 -1.74 14.15
C THR A 62 -13.24 -2.71 14.19
N ALA A 63 -12.97 -3.44 13.10
CA ALA A 63 -11.87 -4.38 13.03
C ALA A 63 -10.53 -3.65 13.23
N ARG A 64 -9.67 -4.24 14.07
CA ARG A 64 -8.31 -3.76 14.32
C ARG A 64 -7.30 -4.86 13.98
N PRO A 65 -6.15 -4.51 13.37
CA PRO A 65 -5.08 -5.47 13.20
C PRO A 65 -4.62 -5.97 14.57
N GLY A 66 -4.44 -7.29 14.69
CA GLY A 66 -3.82 -7.90 15.86
C GLY A 66 -2.38 -7.44 16.05
N ARG A 67 -1.83 -7.66 17.24
CA ARG A 67 -0.46 -7.21 17.60
C ARG A 67 0.61 -7.78 16.64
N GLY A 68 0.44 -9.03 16.22
CA GLY A 68 1.31 -9.68 15.24
C GLY A 68 1.24 -9.05 13.85
N SER A 69 0.03 -8.76 13.34
CA SER A 69 -0.12 -8.14 12.01
C SER A 69 0.34 -6.68 11.98
N TRP A 70 0.23 -5.96 13.11
CA TRP A 70 0.84 -4.63 13.28
C TRP A 70 2.36 -4.69 13.13
N ALA A 71 3.01 -5.67 13.78
CA ALA A 71 4.46 -5.86 13.68
C ALA A 71 4.90 -6.16 12.24
N THR A 72 4.16 -6.99 11.52
CA THR A 72 4.43 -7.28 10.10
C THR A 72 4.28 -6.03 9.23
N MET A 73 3.23 -5.22 9.48
CA MET A 73 2.99 -3.99 8.74
C MET A 73 4.10 -2.97 8.96
N VAL A 74 4.60 -2.84 10.21
CA VAL A 74 5.76 -2.00 10.52
C VAL A 74 7.02 -2.51 9.86
N ALA A 75 7.29 -3.81 9.93
CA ALA A 75 8.46 -4.40 9.29
C ALA A 75 8.46 -4.13 7.79
N LEU A 76 7.32 -4.28 7.12
CA LEU A 76 7.16 -3.97 5.70
C LEU A 76 7.28 -2.48 5.40
N LEU A 77 6.74 -1.61 6.27
CA LEU A 77 6.88 -0.16 6.12
C LEU A 77 8.34 0.29 6.27
N VAL A 78 9.10 -0.31 7.20
CA VAL A 78 10.52 -0.02 7.38
C VAL A 78 11.33 -0.56 6.20
N THR A 79 11.11 -1.81 5.82
CA THR A 79 11.89 -2.47 4.76
C THR A 79 11.59 -1.96 3.37
N LEU A 80 10.36 -1.54 3.07
CA LEU A 80 9.96 -1.04 1.75
C LEU A 80 9.83 0.48 1.71
N GLY A 81 9.39 1.12 2.79
CA GLY A 81 9.20 2.56 2.87
C GLY A 81 10.51 3.34 2.91
N ILE A 82 11.51 2.87 3.66
CA ILE A 82 12.84 3.52 3.66
C ILE A 82 13.47 3.56 2.26
N PRO A 83 13.62 2.43 1.53
CA PRO A 83 14.18 2.48 0.19
C PRO A 83 13.31 3.26 -0.79
N MET A 84 11.97 3.22 -0.65
CA MET A 84 11.07 4.07 -1.45
C MET A 84 11.39 5.56 -1.27
N VAL A 85 11.56 6.02 -0.03
CA VAL A 85 11.89 7.42 0.27
C VAL A 85 13.29 7.76 -0.26
N VAL A 86 14.29 6.90 -0.03
CA VAL A 86 15.67 7.15 -0.48
C VAL A 86 15.75 7.23 -2.00
N LEU A 87 15.18 6.26 -2.71
CA LEU A 87 15.18 6.23 -4.18
C LEU A 87 14.29 7.34 -4.76
N GLY A 88 13.15 7.62 -4.13
CA GLY A 88 12.22 8.68 -4.54
C GLY A 88 12.83 10.07 -4.44
N MET A 89 13.54 10.35 -3.34
CA MET A 89 14.26 11.62 -3.18
C MET A 89 15.40 11.78 -4.18
N GLN A 90 16.07 10.68 -4.55
CA GLN A 90 17.10 10.68 -5.60
C GLN A 90 16.54 10.85 -7.02
N GLY A 91 15.21 10.76 -7.22
CA GLY A 91 14.61 10.74 -8.56
C GLY A 91 15.07 9.53 -9.36
N ARG A 92 15.19 8.38 -8.69
CA ARG A 92 15.54 7.08 -9.29
C ARG A 92 14.43 6.06 -9.09
N LEU A 93 13.23 6.51 -8.73
CA LEU A 93 12.12 5.65 -8.40
C LEU A 93 11.01 5.85 -9.44
N ASP A 94 10.95 4.94 -10.40
CA ASP A 94 9.85 4.90 -11.36
C ASP A 94 8.51 4.78 -10.64
N GLY A 95 7.49 5.49 -11.12
CA GLY A 95 6.15 5.48 -10.53
C GLY A 95 5.55 4.08 -10.40
N GLY A 96 5.85 3.17 -11.34
CA GLY A 96 5.43 1.77 -11.25
C GLY A 96 6.05 1.03 -10.06
N THR A 97 7.35 1.21 -9.84
CA THR A 97 8.06 0.63 -8.69
C THR A 97 7.55 1.23 -7.38
N ALA A 98 7.28 2.54 -7.35
CA ALA A 98 6.68 3.22 -6.20
C ALA A 98 5.31 2.62 -5.83
N ALA A 99 4.45 2.38 -6.83
CA ALA A 99 3.14 1.79 -6.64
C ALA A 99 3.24 0.34 -6.11
N VAL A 100 4.15 -0.47 -6.64
CA VAL A 100 4.36 -1.85 -6.18
C VAL A 100 4.85 -1.88 -4.73
N LEU A 101 5.83 -1.04 -4.40
CA LEU A 101 6.32 -0.92 -3.02
C LEU A 101 5.18 -0.50 -2.08
N ALA A 102 4.34 0.44 -2.51
CA ALA A 102 3.22 0.92 -1.70
C ALA A 102 2.11 -0.13 -1.47
N LEU A 103 1.89 -1.03 -2.43
CA LEU A 103 0.81 -2.01 -2.39
C LEU A 103 1.20 -3.36 -1.79
N LEU A 104 2.49 -3.72 -1.84
CA LEU A 104 3.04 -4.95 -1.27
C LEU A 104 2.59 -5.22 0.18
N PRO A 105 2.62 -4.23 1.10
CA PRO A 105 2.13 -4.42 2.47
C PRO A 105 0.64 -4.78 2.54
N GLY A 106 -0.18 -4.19 1.67
CA GLY A 106 -1.60 -4.47 1.55
C GLY A 106 -1.86 -5.92 1.14
N VAL A 107 -1.19 -6.38 0.09
CA VAL A 107 -1.29 -7.75 -0.42
C VAL A 107 -0.80 -8.76 0.63
N ALA A 108 0.32 -8.47 1.30
CA ALA A 108 0.86 -9.33 2.36
C ALA A 108 -0.11 -9.45 3.55
N LEU A 109 -0.71 -8.34 3.99
CA LEU A 109 -1.68 -8.35 5.07
C LEU A 109 -2.93 -9.17 4.71
N LEU A 110 -3.48 -8.97 3.51
CA LEU A 110 -4.63 -9.74 3.00
C LEU A 110 -4.31 -11.24 2.92
N ALA A 111 -3.12 -11.61 2.46
CA ALA A 111 -2.67 -13.01 2.42
C ALA A 111 -2.58 -13.63 3.83
N THR A 112 -2.19 -12.87 4.86
CA THR A 112 -2.18 -13.36 6.24
C THR A 112 -3.57 -13.55 6.81
N LEU A 113 -4.52 -12.67 6.50
CA LEU A 113 -5.92 -12.78 6.91
C LEU A 113 -6.61 -13.99 6.26
N GLY A 114 -6.35 -14.23 4.97
CA GLY A 114 -6.89 -15.40 4.26
C GLY A 114 -6.38 -16.75 4.77
N ARG A 115 -5.16 -16.81 5.32
CA ARG A 115 -4.64 -18.02 6.00
C ARG A 115 -5.27 -18.23 7.38
N GLY A 116 -5.55 -17.14 8.12
CA GLY A 116 -6.20 -17.22 9.43
C GLY A 116 -7.69 -17.61 9.39
N LEU A 117 -8.35 -17.45 8.24
CA LEU A 117 -9.75 -17.85 8.02
C LEU A 117 -9.91 -19.31 7.52
N ARG A 118 -8.81 -20.00 7.17
CA ARG A 118 -8.82 -21.38 6.64
C ARG A 118 -8.28 -22.44 7.62
N GLY A 119 -7.84 -22.04 8.81
CA GLY A 119 -7.46 -22.93 9.90
C GLY A 119 -8.47 -22.87 11.03
#